data_AF-A0A7G2M624-F1
#
_entry.id   AF-A0A7G2M624-F1
#
_cell.length_a   1.000
_cell.length_b   1.000
_cell.length_c   1.000
_cell.angle_alpha   90.00
_cell.angle_beta   90.00
_cell.angle_gamma   90.00
#
_symmetry.space_group_name_H-M   'P 1'
#
loop_
_entity.id
_entity.type
_entity.pdbx_description
1 polymer ?
#
loop_
_entity_poly.entity_id
_entity_poly.type
_entity_poly.pdbx_seq_one_letter_code
_entity_poly.pdbx_strand_id
1 'polypeptide(L)'
;MNAPISYLTSKPYYEILDGLRGVAALLVVLFHFFEAHASRPAERLINHGYLAVDSFFVLSGFVIGYAYDDRWHKMTLGNFFKRRLIRLHPMVIMGMFIGTVFYFFGSKAILAYACLKLYDNPVRQWLQKRFLTKTVKQ
;
A
#
# COMPACT_ATOMS: atom_id res chain seq x y z
N MET A 1 -32.09 29.08 -39.22
CA MET A 1 -30.62 28.85 -39.22
C MET A 1 -30.26 28.34 -37.84
N ASN A 2 -30.00 27.03 -37.70
CA ASN A 2 -29.76 26.42 -36.39
C ASN A 2 -28.25 26.40 -36.14
N ALA A 3 -27.78 27.05 -35.08
CA ALA A 3 -26.37 27.05 -34.71
C ALA A 3 -25.93 25.63 -34.28
N PRO A 4 -24.77 25.14 -34.72
CA PRO A 4 -24.24 23.87 -34.25
C PRO A 4 -23.84 23.98 -32.77
N ILE A 5 -24.32 23.05 -31.95
CA ILE A 5 -23.94 22.93 -30.54
C ILE A 5 -22.46 22.52 -30.52
N SER A 6 -21.58 23.44 -30.16
CA SER A 6 -20.16 23.17 -29.91
C SER A 6 -20.03 22.38 -28.61
N TYR A 7 -19.96 21.06 -28.73
CA TYR A 7 -19.43 20.22 -27.66
C TYR A 7 -18.01 20.73 -27.36
N LEU A 8 -17.80 21.25 -26.15
CA LEU A 8 -16.50 21.67 -25.67
C LEU A 8 -15.60 20.42 -25.63
N THR A 9 -14.89 20.14 -26.72
CA THR A 9 -13.94 19.03 -26.82
C THR A 9 -12.94 19.15 -25.68
N SER A 10 -13.06 18.27 -24.69
CA SER A 10 -12.07 18.13 -23.63
C SER A 10 -10.76 17.60 -24.21
N LYS A 11 -9.62 18.01 -23.63
CA LYS A 11 -8.28 17.56 -24.05
C LYS A 11 -8.26 16.01 -24.18
N PRO A 12 -7.71 15.45 -25.28
CA PRO A 12 -7.65 14.01 -25.49
C PRO A 12 -7.01 13.30 -24.30
N TYR A 13 -7.71 12.33 -23.72
CA TYR A 13 -7.18 11.53 -22.62
C TYR A 13 -6.47 10.30 -23.18
N TYR A 14 -5.26 10.03 -22.70
CA TYR A 14 -4.47 8.89 -23.15
C TYR A 14 -4.71 7.66 -22.27
N GLU A 15 -5.74 6.88 -22.60
CA GLU A 15 -6.08 5.63 -21.90
C GLU A 15 -4.95 4.60 -21.92
N ILE A 16 -4.12 4.60 -22.97
CA ILE A 16 -2.98 3.70 -23.12
C ILE A 16 -1.91 4.02 -22.06
N LEU A 17 -1.67 5.31 -21.76
CA LEU A 17 -0.72 5.73 -20.72
C LEU A 17 -1.28 5.45 -19.32
N ASP A 18 -2.58 5.71 -19.15
CA ASP A 18 -3.49 5.01 -18.24
C ASP A 18 -3.05 3.60 -17.81
N GLY A 19 -3.20 2.69 -18.79
CA GLY A 19 -2.98 1.26 -18.65
C GLY A 19 -1.50 0.90 -18.47
N LEU A 20 -0.59 1.58 -19.18
CA LEU A 20 0.85 1.31 -19.06
C LEU A 20 1.36 1.64 -17.66
N ARG A 21 0.84 2.70 -17.02
CA ARG A 21 1.10 2.99 -15.60
C ARG A 21 0.54 1.90 -14.68
N GLY A 22 -0.62 1.34 -15.01
CA GLY A 22 -1.19 0.19 -14.31
C GLY A 22 -0.30 -1.05 -14.39
N VAL A 23 0.20 -1.38 -15.59
CA VAL A 23 1.13 -2.50 -15.80
C VAL A 23 2.43 -2.29 -15.01
N ALA A 24 3.00 -1.09 -15.05
CA ALA A 24 4.20 -0.77 -14.28
C ALA A 24 3.96 -0.92 -12.76
N ALA A 25 2.82 -0.43 -12.25
CA ALA A 25 2.46 -0.60 -10.84
C ALA A 25 2.28 -2.07 -10.45
N LEU A 26 1.67 -2.89 -11.31
CA LEU A 26 1.53 -4.33 -11.06
C LEU A 26 2.89 -5.02 -10.98
N LEU A 27 3.82 -4.70 -11.88
CA LEU A 27 5.18 -5.22 -11.84
C LEU A 27 5.91 -4.85 -10.54
N VAL A 28 5.70 -3.62 -10.02
CA VAL A 28 6.25 -3.19 -8.72
C VAL A 28 5.69 -4.03 -7.57
N VAL A 29 4.38 -4.30 -7.57
CA VAL A 29 3.74 -5.13 -6.54
C VAL A 29 4.27 -6.57 -6.60
N LEU A 30 4.34 -7.15 -7.80
CA LEU A 30 4.88 -8.50 -8.00
C LEU A 30 6.33 -8.59 -7.52
N PHE A 31 7.17 -7.61 -7.87
CA PHE A 31 8.55 -7.55 -7.40
C PHE A 31 8.65 -7.59 -5.86
N HIS A 32 7.90 -6.74 -5.16
CA HIS A 32 7.91 -6.75 -3.68
C HIS A 32 7.37 -8.05 -3.09
N PHE A 33 6.39 -8.69 -3.75
CA PHE A 33 5.85 -9.97 -3.29
C PHE A 33 6.87 -11.10 -3.42
N PHE A 34 7.59 -11.17 -4.55
CA PHE A 34 8.66 -12.16 -4.76
C PHE A 34 9.87 -11.88 -3.87
N GLU A 35 10.25 -10.61 -3.68
CA GLU A 35 11.34 -10.24 -2.78
C GLU A 35 11.03 -10.61 -1.32
N ALA A 36 9.78 -10.40 -0.87
CA ALA A 36 9.37 -10.77 0.48
C ALA A 36 9.39 -12.29 0.75
N HIS A 37 9.30 -13.14 -0.28
CA HIS A 37 9.34 -14.60 -0.16
C HIS A 37 10.70 -15.22 -0.50
N ALA A 38 11.63 -14.45 -1.08
CA ALA A 38 12.95 -14.94 -1.46
C ALA A 38 13.85 -15.13 -0.22
N SER A 39 14.02 -16.38 0.21
CA SER A 39 14.84 -16.73 1.39
C SER A 39 16.33 -16.90 1.08
N ARG A 40 16.70 -17.01 -0.21
CA ARG A 40 18.09 -17.18 -0.68
C ARG A 40 18.43 -16.15 -1.76
N PRO A 41 19.68 -15.64 -1.82
CA PRO A 41 20.12 -14.71 -2.86
C PRO A 41 19.94 -15.25 -4.29
N ALA A 42 20.05 -16.57 -4.49
CA ALA A 42 19.88 -17.23 -5.78
C ALA A 42 18.43 -17.27 -6.29
N GLU A 43 17.44 -17.06 -5.40
CA GLU A 43 16.01 -17.04 -5.75
C GLU A 43 15.52 -15.61 -6.08
N ARG A 44 16.39 -14.59 -5.93
CA ARG A 44 16.14 -13.21 -6.37
C ARG A 44 16.30 -13.09 -7.89
N LEU A 45 15.52 -13.87 -8.63
CA LEU A 45 15.52 -13.90 -10.10
C LEU A 45 15.15 -12.53 -10.70
N ILE A 46 14.46 -11.69 -9.93
CA ILE A 46 14.08 -10.32 -10.29
C ILE A 46 14.78 -9.37 -9.30
N ASN A 47 16.06 -9.05 -9.50
CA ASN A 47 16.74 -7.97 -8.76
C ASN A 47 16.57 -6.57 -9.42
N HIS A 48 15.89 -6.51 -10.58
CA HIS A 48 15.76 -5.29 -11.38
C HIS A 48 14.39 -4.60 -11.22
N GLY A 49 13.79 -4.67 -10.02
CA GLY A 49 12.50 -4.03 -9.73
C GLY A 49 12.50 -2.52 -9.96
N TYR A 50 13.67 -1.87 -9.91
CA TYR A 50 13.85 -0.45 -10.17
C TYR A 50 13.37 -0.03 -11.57
N LEU A 51 13.50 -0.88 -12.60
CA LEU A 51 13.06 -0.56 -13.96
C LEU A 51 11.53 -0.33 -14.04
N ALA A 52 10.76 -1.09 -13.27
CA ALA A 52 9.31 -0.92 -13.21
C ALA A 52 8.92 0.38 -12.49
N VAL A 53 9.66 0.72 -11.43
CA VAL A 53 9.49 1.96 -10.66
C VAL A 53 9.82 3.18 -11.52
N ASP A 54 10.94 3.15 -12.23
CA ASP A 54 11.37 4.23 -13.14
C ASP A 54 10.35 4.46 -14.25
N SER A 55 9.86 3.37 -14.86
CA SER A 55 8.81 3.43 -15.88
C SER A 55 7.52 4.06 -15.34
N PHE A 56 7.09 3.66 -14.13
CA PHE A 56 5.89 4.22 -13.50
C PHE A 56 6.03 5.74 -13.25
N PHE A 57 7.20 6.18 -12.78
CA PHE A 57 7.44 7.59 -12.48
C PHE A 57 7.53 8.45 -13.74
N VAL A 58 8.25 8.01 -14.77
CA VAL A 58 8.37 8.74 -16.04
C VAL A 58 7.01 8.93 -16.70
N LEU A 59 6.21 7.86 -16.80
CA LEU A 59 4.86 7.93 -17.37
C LEU A 59 3.93 8.82 -16.54
N SER A 60 4.00 8.72 -15.21
CA SER A 60 3.22 9.58 -14.32
C SER A 60 3.59 11.05 -14.53
N GLY A 61 4.89 11.37 -14.61
CA GLY A 61 5.40 12.71 -14.86
C GLY A 61 4.88 13.29 -16.17
N PHE A 62 4.93 12.52 -17.25
CA PHE A 62 4.40 12.91 -18.55
C PHE A 62 2.89 13.20 -18.49
N VAL A 63 2.07 12.30 -17.92
CA VAL A 63 0.61 12.47 -17.81
C VAL A 63 0.27 13.72 -17.00
N ILE A 64 1.00 13.98 -15.91
CA ILE A 64 0.82 15.19 -15.11
C ILE A 64 1.18 16.44 -15.93
N GLY A 65 2.32 16.44 -16.61
CA GLY A 65 2.73 17.56 -17.47
C GLY A 65 1.67 17.86 -18.53
N TYR A 66 1.24 16.85 -19.27
CA TYR A 66 0.21 16.97 -20.29
C TYR A 66 -1.13 17.49 -19.73
N ALA A 67 -1.56 17.01 -18.57
CA ALA A 67 -2.82 17.44 -17.94
C ALA A 67 -2.78 18.90 -17.44
N TYR A 68 -1.60 19.45 -17.15
CA TYR A 68 -1.45 20.80 -16.59
C TYR A 68 -0.84 21.83 -17.55
N ASP A 69 -0.41 21.40 -18.73
CA ASP A 69 0.19 22.22 -19.79
C ASP A 69 -0.57 23.54 -20.04
N ASP A 70 -1.87 23.48 -20.34
CA ASP A 70 -2.70 24.65 -20.66
C ASP A 70 -2.95 25.60 -19.47
N ARG A 71 -2.69 25.12 -18.24
CA ARG A 71 -2.97 25.82 -16.98
C ARG A 71 -1.71 26.25 -16.25
N TRP A 72 -0.53 25.89 -16.76
CA TRP A 72 0.74 26.13 -16.09
C TRP A 72 0.96 27.62 -15.80
N HIS A 73 0.71 28.48 -16.79
CA HIS A 73 0.83 29.94 -16.65
C HIS A 73 -0.28 30.59 -15.83
N LYS A 74 -1.38 29.89 -15.57
CA LYS A 74 -2.57 30.42 -14.90
C LYS A 74 -2.72 29.91 -13.47
N MET A 75 -1.86 28.99 -13.04
CA MET A 75 -1.99 28.28 -11.77
C MET A 75 -0.75 28.48 -10.91
N THR A 76 -0.96 28.85 -9.65
CA THR A 76 0.11 28.94 -8.67
C THR A 76 0.59 27.55 -8.25
N LEU A 77 1.88 27.44 -7.90
CA LEU A 77 2.49 26.20 -7.44
C LEU A 77 1.76 25.61 -6.22
N GLY A 78 1.28 26.47 -5.30
CA GLY A 78 0.48 26.04 -4.15
C GLY A 78 -0.85 25.37 -4.52
N ASN A 79 -1.53 25.87 -5.56
CA ASN A 79 -2.77 25.25 -6.04
C ASN A 79 -2.52 23.89 -6.71
N PHE A 80 -1.38 23.72 -7.37
CA PHE A 80 -0.95 22.41 -7.89
C PHE A 80 -0.73 21.40 -6.77
N PHE A 81 0.06 21.76 -5.75
CA PHE A 81 0.32 20.88 -4.61
C PHE A 81 -0.95 20.56 -3.83
N LYS A 82 -1.84 21.54 -3.61
CA LYS A 82 -3.14 21.31 -2.95
C LYS A 82 -3.98 20.27 -3.69
N ARG A 83 -4.11 20.39 -5.03
CA ARG A 83 -4.84 19.41 -5.86
C ARG A 83 -4.20 18.02 -5.80
N ARG A 84 -2.86 17.96 -5.78
CA ARG A 84 -2.12 16.70 -5.71
C ARG A 84 -2.28 16.02 -4.35
N LEU A 85 -2.25 16.79 -3.26
CA LEU A 85 -2.47 16.28 -1.90
C LEU A 85 -3.89 15.73 -1.72
N ILE A 86 -4.91 16.47 -2.16
CA ILE A 86 -6.32 16.03 -2.06
C ILE A 86 -6.55 14.72 -2.82
N ARG A 87 -5.84 14.50 -3.93
CA ARG A 87 -5.93 13.25 -4.71
C ARG A 87 -5.11 12.10 -4.13
N LEU A 88 -3.92 12.36 -3.60
CA LEU A 88 -3.01 11.32 -3.11
C LEU A 88 -3.36 10.84 -1.69
N HIS A 89 -3.76 11.76 -0.81
CA HIS A 89 -3.99 11.48 0.62
C HIS A 89 -5.07 10.41 0.89
N PRO A 90 -6.21 10.36 0.16
CA PRO A 90 -7.21 9.31 0.34
C PRO A 90 -6.63 7.91 0.11
N MET A 91 -5.80 7.75 -0.93
CA MET A 91 -5.15 6.47 -1.23
C MET A 91 -4.12 6.09 -0.16
N VAL A 92 -3.37 7.07 0.37
CA VAL A 92 -2.40 6.84 1.45
C VAL A 92 -3.08 6.41 2.73
N ILE A 93 -4.15 7.11 3.15
CA ILE A 93 -4.92 6.73 4.35
C ILE A 93 -5.46 5.31 4.19
N MET A 94 -6.05 5.00 3.03
CA MET A 94 -6.63 3.68 2.77
C MET A 94 -5.54 2.58 2.84
N GLY A 95 -4.39 2.80 2.22
CA GLY A 95 -3.25 1.87 2.30
C GLY A 95 -2.73 1.71 3.73
N MET A 96 -2.61 2.80 4.48
CA MET A 96 -2.18 2.78 5.89
C MET A 96 -3.19 2.05 6.79
N PHE A 97 -4.48 2.27 6.58
CA PHE A 97 -5.54 1.59 7.30
C PHE A 97 -5.54 0.08 7.01
N ILE A 98 -5.51 -0.30 5.73
CA ILE A 98 -5.42 -1.71 5.31
C ILE A 98 -4.17 -2.36 5.91
N GLY A 99 -3.00 -1.73 5.76
CA GLY A 99 -1.75 -2.24 6.32
C GLY A 99 -1.80 -2.40 7.85
N THR A 100 -2.42 -1.45 8.55
CA THR A 100 -2.63 -1.53 10.00
C THR A 100 -3.54 -2.69 10.37
N VAL A 101 -4.66 -2.89 9.66
CA VAL A 101 -5.56 -4.02 9.86
C VAL A 101 -4.81 -5.34 9.63
N PHE A 102 -4.08 -5.48 8.53
CA PHE A 102 -3.28 -6.68 8.27
C PHE A 102 -2.20 -6.92 9.32
N TYR A 103 -1.58 -5.86 9.85
CA TYR A 103 -0.60 -5.98 10.92
C TYR A 103 -1.22 -6.52 12.21
N PHE A 104 -2.35 -5.95 12.66
CA PHE A 104 -2.99 -6.40 13.90
C PHE A 104 -3.67 -7.77 13.75
N PHE A 105 -4.47 -7.99 12.70
CA PHE A 105 -5.21 -9.23 12.51
C PHE A 105 -4.37 -10.37 11.92
N GLY A 106 -3.33 -10.06 11.15
CA GLY A 106 -2.44 -11.04 10.54
C GLY A 106 -1.23 -11.42 11.41
N SER A 107 -0.87 -10.61 12.41
CA SER A 107 0.22 -10.98 13.30
C SER A 107 -0.20 -12.09 14.25
N LYS A 108 0.64 -13.12 14.32
CA LYS A 108 0.61 -14.15 15.38
C LYS A 108 0.61 -13.56 16.79
N ALA A 109 0.74 -12.25 16.97
CA ALA A 109 0.72 -11.54 18.24
C ALA A 109 -0.66 -11.59 18.93
N ILE A 110 -1.78 -11.45 18.20
CA ILE A 110 -3.12 -11.61 18.82
C ILE A 110 -3.35 -13.06 19.20
N LEU A 111 -3.00 -13.99 18.32
CA LEU A 111 -3.10 -15.43 18.60
C LEU A 111 -2.16 -15.85 19.75
N ALA A 112 -0.92 -15.36 19.78
CA ALA A 112 0.04 -15.64 20.84
C ALA A 112 -0.38 -15.00 22.16
N TYR A 113 -0.89 -13.77 22.18
CA TYR A 113 -1.43 -13.14 23.38
C TYR A 113 -2.66 -13.89 23.89
N ALA A 114 -3.56 -14.32 23.00
CA ALA A 114 -4.72 -15.13 23.36
C ALA A 114 -4.29 -16.50 23.92
N CYS A 115 -3.37 -17.22 23.28
CA CYS A 115 -2.82 -18.48 23.79
C CYS A 115 -2.14 -18.29 25.16
N LEU A 116 -1.29 -17.27 25.32
CA LEU A 116 -0.59 -17.01 26.58
C LEU A 116 -1.56 -16.65 27.72
N LYS A 117 -2.63 -15.90 27.41
CA LYS A 117 -3.59 -15.43 28.42
C LYS A 117 -4.68 -16.45 28.74
N LEU A 118 -5.17 -17.21 27.76
CA LEU A 118 -6.25 -18.19 27.92
C LEU A 118 -5.76 -19.60 28.28
N TYR A 119 -4.53 -19.98 27.90
CA TYR A 119 -3.99 -21.31 28.17
C TYR A 119 -2.90 -21.29 29.24
N ASP A 120 -1.81 -20.53 29.05
CA ASP A 120 -0.64 -20.61 29.94
C ASP A 120 -0.93 -20.09 31.36
N ASN A 121 -1.62 -18.96 31.49
CA ASN A 121 -1.86 -18.35 32.80
C ASN A 121 -2.74 -19.21 33.74
N PRO A 122 -3.89 -19.77 33.31
CA PRO A 122 -4.68 -20.66 34.17
C PRO A 122 -3.99 -22.01 34.43
N VAL A 123 -3.28 -22.58 33.46
CA VAL A 123 -2.54 -23.85 33.64
C VAL A 123 -1.41 -23.68 34.66
N ARG A 124 -0.66 -22.57 34.58
CA ARG A 124 0.38 -22.25 35.57
C ARG A 124 -0.19 -22.15 36.98
N GLN A 125 -1.32 -21.44 37.15
CA GLN A 125 -1.97 -21.32 38.44
C GLN A 125 -2.50 -22.66 38.97
N TRP A 126 -3.03 -23.52 38.10
CA TRP A 126 -3.47 -24.87 38.47
C TRP A 126 -2.29 -25.75 38.92
N LEU A 127 -1.17 -25.72 38.18
CA LEU A 127 0.04 -26.46 38.52
C LEU A 127 0.63 -25.99 39.86
N GLN A 128 0.73 -24.67 40.07
CA GLN A 128 1.21 -24.11 41.34
C GLN A 128 0.34 -24.53 42.52
N LYS A 129 -0.99 -24.45 42.39
CA LYS A 129 -1.93 -24.91 43.42
C LYS A 129 -1.78 -26.40 43.73
N ARG A 130 -1.60 -27.24 42.70
CA ARG A 130 -1.58 -28.70 42.84
C ARG A 130 -0.27 -29.24 43.44
N PHE A 131 0.87 -28.63 43.10
CA PHE A 131 2.18 -29.18 43.44
C PHE A 131 2.96 -28.35 44.48
N LEU A 132 2.89 -27.02 44.47
CA LEU A 132 3.69 -26.19 45.39
C LEU A 132 3.02 -26.00 46.75
N THR A 133 1.69 -26.01 46.82
CA THR A 133 0.96 -25.85 48.09
C THR A 133 1.00 -27.11 48.97
N LYS A 134 1.29 -28.29 48.41
CA LYS A 134 1.36 -29.54 49.16
C LYS A 134 2.66 -29.69 49.96
N THR A 135 3.74 -29.03 49.56
CA THR A 135 5.07 -29.21 50.17
C THR A 135 5.29 -28.31 51.39
N VAL A 136 4.50 -27.24 51.57
CA VAL A 136 4.65 -26.29 52.70
C VAL A 136 3.80 -26.69 53.91
N LYS A 137 2.96 -27.74 53.81
CA LYS A 137 2.06 -28.19 54.88
C LYS A 137 2.45 -29.54 55.48
N GLN A 138 3.73 -29.90 55.43
CA GLN A 138 4.33 -30.98 56.23
C GLN A 138 5.34 -30.41 57.20
#